data_AF-A0A537PTY6-F1
#
_entry.id   AF-A0A537PTY6-F1
#
_cell.length_a   1.000
_cell.length_b   1.000
_cell.length_c   1.000
_cell.angle_alpha   90.00
_cell.angle_beta   90.00
_cell.angle_gamma   90.00
#
_symmetry.space_group_name_H-M   'P 1'
#
loop_
_entity.id
_entity.type
_entity.pdbx_description
1 polymer ?
#
loop_
_entity_poly.entity_id
_entity_poly.type
_entity_poly.pdbx_seq_one_letter_code
_entity_poly.pdbx_strand_id
1 'polypeptide(L)'
;MLHHSASRPEDWPSLPAAAWDETRATLHMWTQIIGKIRLAQAPMINHWWQVPLYVTTRGLTTSPIPHGARTFQIDLDFIEHNLRISVDDG
;
A
#
# COMPACT_ATOMS: atom_id res chain seq x y z
N MET A 1 29.54 -23.05 -6.94
CA MET A 1 28.83 -22.35 -8.04
C MET A 1 27.34 -22.48 -7.75
N LEU A 2 26.72 -21.45 -7.17
CA LEU A 2 25.30 -21.50 -6.80
C LEU A 2 24.47 -21.34 -8.08
N HIS A 3 23.71 -22.36 -8.46
CA HIS A 3 22.75 -22.27 -9.57
C HIS A 3 21.60 -21.37 -9.14
N HIS A 4 21.56 -20.14 -9.68
CA HIS A 4 20.39 -19.28 -9.59
C HIS A 4 19.35 -19.84 -10.58
N SER A 5 18.35 -20.56 -10.08
CA SER A 5 17.26 -21.06 -10.92
C SER A 5 16.38 -19.87 -11.28
N ALA A 6 16.45 -19.40 -12.52
CA ALA A 6 15.52 -18.41 -13.02
C ALA A 6 14.09 -19.00 -12.97
N SER A 7 13.14 -18.28 -12.38
CA SER A 7 11.74 -18.68 -12.34
C SER A 7 11.21 -18.88 -13.77
N ARG A 8 10.66 -20.05 -14.06
CA ARG A 8 10.01 -20.30 -15.36
C ARG A 8 8.65 -19.60 -15.37
N PRO A 9 8.13 -19.20 -16.54
CA PRO A 9 6.81 -18.56 -16.65
C PRO A 9 5.66 -19.37 -16.02
N GLU A 10 5.85 -20.69 -15.84
CA GLU A 10 4.90 -21.61 -15.22
C GLU A 10 4.82 -21.48 -13.68
N ASP A 11 5.80 -20.84 -13.03
CA ASP A 11 5.88 -20.76 -11.57
C ASP A 11 4.93 -19.69 -10.96
N TRP A 12 4.46 -18.75 -11.78
CA TRP A 12 3.54 -17.70 -11.33
C TRP A 12 2.09 -18.03 -11.74
N PRO A 13 1.12 -17.92 -10.81
CA PRO A 13 -0.28 -18.13 -11.14
C PRO A 13 -0.74 -17.09 -12.16
N SER A 14 -1.63 -17.52 -13.07
CA SER A 14 -2.30 -16.58 -13.96
C SER A 14 -3.20 -15.64 -13.14
N LEU A 15 -3.10 -14.33 -13.40
CA LEU A 15 -3.91 -13.30 -12.74
C LEU A 15 -4.75 -12.52 -13.77
N PRO A 16 -5.72 -13.16 -14.44
CA PRO A 16 -6.53 -12.50 -15.45
C PRO A 16 -7.39 -11.41 -14.82
N ALA A 17 -7.32 -10.18 -15.34
CA ALA A 17 -7.98 -9.01 -14.77
C ALA A 17 -9.50 -9.20 -14.53
N ALA A 18 -10.18 -9.89 -15.44
CA ALA A 18 -11.61 -10.13 -15.36
C ALA A 18 -12.03 -11.02 -14.17
N ALA A 19 -11.14 -11.89 -13.67
CA ALA A 19 -11.46 -12.82 -12.59
C ALA A 19 -11.57 -12.16 -11.21
N TRP A 20 -11.13 -10.91 -11.08
CA TRP A 20 -11.08 -10.20 -9.79
C TRP A 20 -11.49 -8.74 -9.91
N ASP A 21 -12.34 -8.40 -10.88
CA ASP A 21 -12.66 -7.01 -11.21
C ASP A 21 -13.29 -6.24 -10.02
N GLU A 22 -14.24 -6.85 -9.29
CA GLU A 22 -14.83 -6.23 -8.10
C GLU A 22 -13.81 -6.00 -6.99
N THR A 23 -12.89 -6.95 -6.78
CA THR A 23 -11.79 -6.83 -5.82
C THR A 23 -10.82 -5.72 -6.24
N ARG A 24 -10.47 -5.65 -7.53
CA ARG A 24 -9.61 -4.62 -8.10
C ARG A 24 -10.23 -3.23 -7.95
N ALA A 25 -11.53 -3.10 -8.23
CA ALA A 25 -12.25 -1.84 -8.10
C ALA A 25 -12.27 -1.36 -6.64
N THR A 26 -12.55 -2.28 -5.70
CA THR A 26 -12.54 -2.01 -4.27
C THR A 26 -11.15 -1.60 -3.78
N LEU A 27 -10.13 -2.38 -4.14
CA LEU A 27 -8.74 -2.10 -3.80
C LEU A 27 -8.29 -0.73 -4.34
N HIS A 28 -8.60 -0.45 -5.61
CA HIS A 28 -8.29 0.84 -6.23
C HIS A 28 -8.94 2.00 -5.48
N MET A 29 -10.22 1.89 -5.13
CA MET A 29 -10.92 2.93 -4.37
C MET A 29 -10.27 3.16 -3.00
N TRP A 30 -9.92 2.10 -2.27
CA TRP A 30 -9.22 2.23 -0.99
C TRP A 30 -7.85 2.92 -1.14
N THR A 31 -7.07 2.57 -2.17
CA THR A 31 -5.79 3.25 -2.43
C THR A 31 -5.99 4.75 -2.74
N GLN A 32 -7.07 5.12 -3.42
CA GLN A 32 -7.39 6.53 -3.66
C GLN A 32 -7.79 7.27 -2.37
N ILE A 33 -8.59 6.65 -1.50
CA ILE A 33 -8.98 7.22 -0.21
C ILE A 33 -7.73 7.45 0.65
N ILE A 34 -6.85 6.45 0.77
CA ILE A 34 -5.61 6.56 1.54
C ILE A 34 -4.70 7.66 0.96
N GLY A 35 -4.55 7.72 -0.37
CA GLY A 35 -3.80 8.78 -1.04
C GLY A 35 -4.35 10.18 -0.74
N LYS A 36 -5.68 10.36 -0.73
CA LYS A 36 -6.32 11.63 -0.34
C LYS A 36 -6.07 12.00 1.12
N ILE A 37 -6.01 11.02 2.02
CA ILE A 37 -5.65 11.25 3.42
C ILE A 37 -4.21 11.75 3.52
N ARG A 38 -3.24 11.06 2.88
CA ARG A 38 -1.83 11.53 2.85
C ARG A 38 -1.73 12.93 2.25
N LEU A 39 -2.43 13.18 1.15
CA LEU A 39 -2.47 14.47 0.46
C LEU A 39 -2.92 15.61 1.38
N ALA A 40 -3.91 15.35 2.26
CA ALA A 40 -4.46 16.36 3.16
C ALA A 40 -3.63 16.57 4.43
N GLN A 41 -2.93 15.53 4.91
CA GLN A 41 -2.29 15.53 6.24
C GLN A 41 -0.77 15.74 6.18
N ALA A 42 -0.08 15.21 5.18
CA ALA A 42 1.37 15.31 5.10
C ALA A 42 1.83 16.66 4.53
N PRO A 43 2.95 17.24 5.02
CA PRO A 43 3.54 18.43 4.42
C PRO A 43 3.78 18.22 2.93
N MET A 44 3.43 19.22 2.13
CA MET A 44 3.70 19.18 0.70
C MET A 44 5.20 19.11 0.46
N ILE A 45 5.64 18.11 -0.31
CA ILE A 45 7.01 18.01 -0.81
C ILE A 45 7.00 18.01 -2.33
N ASN A 46 8.17 18.27 -2.93
CA ASN A 46 8.33 18.44 -4.37
C ASN A 46 7.50 17.43 -5.17
N HIS A 47 6.68 17.94 -6.08
CA HIS A 47 5.91 17.13 -7.03
C HIS A 47 5.00 16.07 -6.37
N TRP A 48 4.44 16.38 -5.20
CA TRP A 48 3.50 15.50 -4.47
C TRP A 48 4.13 14.18 -4.00
N TRP A 49 5.45 14.14 -3.82
CA TRP A 49 6.15 12.91 -3.40
C TRP A 49 5.75 12.40 -2.01
N GLN A 50 4.96 13.16 -1.23
CA GLN A 50 4.39 12.72 0.05
C GLN A 50 3.14 11.86 -0.09
N VAL A 51 2.61 11.66 -1.29
CA VAL A 51 1.33 10.97 -1.55
C VAL A 51 1.43 9.46 -1.90
N PRO A 52 2.55 8.91 -2.44
CA PRO A 52 2.61 7.49 -2.85
C PRO A 52 2.24 6.47 -1.76
N LEU A 53 2.00 5.22 -2.14
CA LEU A 53 1.99 4.10 -1.19
C LEU A 53 3.26 3.28 -1.40
N TYR A 54 3.82 2.76 -0.32
CA TYR A 54 5.03 1.93 -0.35
C TYR A 54 4.66 0.46 -0.22
N VAL A 55 5.35 -0.39 -0.97
CA VAL A 55 5.17 -1.85 -0.92
C VAL A 55 5.84 -2.41 0.33
N THR A 56 5.16 -3.31 1.01
CA THR A 56 5.71 -4.14 2.09
C THR A 56 5.59 -5.61 1.70
N THR A 57 6.14 -6.51 2.52
CA THR A 57 5.96 -7.96 2.33
C THR A 57 4.51 -8.42 2.52
N ARG A 58 3.63 -7.56 3.08
CA ARG A 58 2.22 -7.88 3.38
C ARG A 58 1.23 -7.11 2.53
N GLY A 59 1.65 -6.05 1.85
CA GLY A 59 0.75 -5.20 1.04
C GLY A 59 1.30 -3.80 0.84
N LEU A 60 0.51 -2.78 1.21
CA LEU A 60 0.85 -1.37 1.01
C LEU A 60 0.83 -0.58 2.32
N THR A 61 1.70 0.42 2.44
CA THR A 61 1.76 1.32 3.61
C THR A 61 1.92 2.78 3.19
N THR A 62 1.55 3.70 4.08
CA THR A 62 1.74 5.14 3.89
C THR A 62 3.05 5.68 4.43
N SER A 63 3.83 4.96 5.25
CA SER A 63 4.78 5.55 6.22
C SER A 63 4.08 6.45 7.27
N PRO A 64 4.78 6.94 8.31
CA PRO A 64 4.21 7.88 9.27
C PRO A 64 3.65 9.14 8.59
N ILE A 65 2.44 9.50 8.98
CA ILE A 65 1.70 10.70 8.58
C ILE A 65 1.51 11.56 9.83
N PRO A 66 1.91 12.84 9.83
CA PRO A 66 1.68 13.72 10.97
C PRO A 66 0.20 14.10 11.09
N HIS A 67 -0.29 14.23 12.32
CA HIS A 67 -1.61 14.76 12.65
C HIS A 67 -1.61 15.46 14.00
N GLY A 68 -1.51 16.80 13.99
CA GLY A 68 -1.37 17.58 15.23
C GLY A 68 -0.09 17.20 15.98
N ALA A 69 -0.22 16.77 17.23
CA ALA A 69 0.89 16.30 18.06
C ALA A 69 1.18 14.79 17.90
N ARG A 70 0.43 14.07 17.06
CA ARG A 70 0.55 12.62 16.88
C ARG A 70 1.07 12.28 15.50
N THR A 71 1.51 11.04 15.34
CA THR A 71 1.71 10.44 14.02
C THR A 71 0.85 9.20 13.87
N PHE A 72 0.45 8.88 12.65
CA PHE A 72 -0.24 7.65 12.36
C PHE A 72 0.21 7.06 11.03
N GLN A 73 0.02 5.76 10.85
CA GLN A 73 0.29 5.04 9.62
C GLN A 73 -0.96 4.26 9.22
N ILE A 74 -1.23 4.18 7.93
CA ILE A 74 -2.26 3.30 7.37
C ILE A 74 -1.58 2.18 6.60
N ASP A 75 -1.92 0.94 6.94
CA ASP A 75 -1.43 -0.27 6.31
C ASP A 75 -2.61 -1.04 5.71
N LEU A 76 -2.47 -1.39 4.43
CA LEU A 76 -3.38 -2.27 3.72
C LEU A 76 -2.73 -3.66 3.69
N ASP A 77 -3.18 -4.54 4.58
CA ASP A 77 -2.65 -5.90 4.75
C ASP A 77 -3.40 -6.87 3.84
N PHE A 78 -2.74 -7.34 2.79
CA PHE A 78 -3.31 -8.27 1.82
C PHE A 78 -3.33 -9.72 2.29
N ILE A 79 -2.62 -10.05 3.38
CA ILE A 79 -2.61 -11.39 3.96
C ILE A 79 -3.77 -11.55 4.94
N GLU A 80 -3.99 -10.57 5.82
CA GLU A 80 -5.07 -10.59 6.83
C GLU A 80 -6.35 -9.90 6.34
N HIS A 81 -6.35 -9.44 5.08
CA HIS A 81 -7.50 -8.77 4.43
C HIS A 81 -8.07 -7.61 5.25
N ASN A 82 -7.21 -6.78 5.84
CA ASN A 82 -7.64 -5.66 6.67
C ASN A 82 -6.90 -4.35 6.35
N LEU A 83 -7.53 -3.25 6.74
CA LEU A 83 -6.91 -1.93 6.80
C LEU A 83 -6.62 -1.64 8.27
N ARG A 84 -5.34 -1.48 8.60
CA ARG A 84 -4.88 -1.14 9.96
C ARG A 84 -4.44 0.30 10.01
N ILE A 85 -4.93 1.03 11.01
CA ILE A 85 -4.41 2.34 11.38
C ILE A 85 -3.66 2.18 12.70
N SER A 86 -2.41 2.59 12.73
CA SER A 86 -1.62 2.62 13.97
C SER A 86 -1.20 4.05 14.27
N VAL A 87 -1.27 4.41 15.55
CA VAL A 87 -1.05 5.76 16.04
C VAL A 87 0.09 5.69 17.04
N ASP A 88 0.96 6.70 16.98
CA ASP A 88 2.10 6.86 17.87
C ASP A 88 2.12 8.30 18.41
N ASP A 89 2.39 8.44 19.70
CA ASP A 89 2.42 9.70 20.44
C ASP A 89 3.86 10.21 20.69
N GLY A 90 4.89 9.53 20.15
CA GLY A 90 6.31 9.84 20.38
C GLY A 90 6.97 9.03 21.49
#